data_AF-A0A7C7JM35-F1
#
_entry.id   AF-A0A7C7JM35-F1
#
_cell.length_a   1.000
_cell.length_b   1.000
_cell.length_c   1.000
_cell.angle_alpha   90.00
_cell.angle_beta   90.00
_cell.angle_gamma   90.00
#
_symmetry.space_group_name_H-M   'P 1'
#
loop_
_entity.id
_entity.type
_entity.pdbx_description
1 polymer ?
#
loop_
_entity_poly.entity_id
_entity_poly.type
_entity_poly.pdbx_seq_one_letter_code
_entity_poly.pdbx_strand_id
1 'polypeptide(L)'
;MAAKDTLKVLKEKYQPPTRECHCVTVRLKVENIGIFDAIVEHSGRCCLPSTEKARQGKVTLIISPYFFDETLNLLQKVKKVSVPELEITEVKKNCLSFYKDRT
;
A
#
# COMPACT_ATOMS: atom_id res chain seq x y z
N MET A 1 -3.70 -23.75 -28.79
CA MET A 1 -5.12 -23.39 -28.55
C MET A 1 -5.44 -23.19 -27.08
N ALA A 2 -5.05 -24.11 -26.18
CA ALA A 2 -5.36 -24.04 -24.73
C ALA A 2 -5.09 -22.70 -24.02
N ALA A 3 -3.99 -21.99 -24.31
CA ALA A 3 -3.67 -20.74 -23.63
C ALA A 3 -4.68 -19.60 -23.89
N LYS A 4 -5.29 -19.54 -25.09
CA LYS A 4 -6.28 -18.49 -25.43
C LYS A 4 -7.59 -18.71 -24.71
N ASP A 5 -8.02 -19.97 -24.59
CA ASP A 5 -9.26 -20.34 -23.92
C ASP A 5 -9.14 -20.13 -22.40
N THR A 6 -7.99 -20.51 -21.81
CA THR A 6 -7.69 -20.21 -20.41
C THR A 6 -7.68 -18.70 -20.14
N LEU A 7 -7.05 -17.89 -21.00
CA LEU A 7 -7.06 -16.43 -20.87
C LEU A 7 -8.47 -15.83 -20.94
N LYS A 8 -9.36 -16.39 -21.75
CA LYS A 8 -10.75 -15.95 -21.86
C LYS A 8 -11.53 -16.24 -20.57
N VAL A 9 -11.42 -17.45 -20.05
CA VAL A 9 -12.03 -17.85 -18.77
C VAL A 9 -11.49 -17.00 -17.62
N LEU A 10 -10.19 -16.71 -17.60
CA LEU A 10 -9.59 -15.86 -16.58
C LEU A 10 -10.13 -14.42 -16.65
N LYS A 11 -10.32 -13.85 -17.85
CA LYS A 11 -10.89 -12.50 -18.01
C LYS A 11 -12.38 -12.42 -17.64
N GLU A 12 -13.13 -13.49 -17.84
CA GLU A 12 -14.54 -13.57 -17.45
C GLU A 12 -14.71 -13.77 -15.95
N LYS A 13 -13.78 -14.51 -15.32
CA LYS A 13 -13.86 -14.89 -13.90
C LYS A 13 -13.18 -13.87 -12.96
N TYR A 14 -12.15 -13.18 -13.44
CA TYR A 14 -11.39 -12.21 -12.68
C TYR A 14 -11.51 -10.84 -13.33
N GLN A 15 -11.88 -9.82 -12.53
CA GLN A 15 -11.82 -8.44 -12.99
C GLN A 15 -10.38 -8.14 -13.47
N PRO A 16 -10.22 -7.48 -14.63
CA PRO A 16 -8.90 -7.08 -15.09
C PRO A 16 -8.22 -6.24 -13.99
N PRO A 17 -6.89 -6.37 -13.81
CA PRO A 17 -6.19 -5.62 -12.79
C PRO A 17 -6.46 -4.13 -13.00
N THR A 18 -7.22 -3.53 -12.08
CA THR A 18 -7.52 -2.11 -12.12
C THR A 18 -6.23 -1.35 -11.80
N ARG A 19 -6.01 -0.21 -12.45
CA ARG A 19 -4.93 0.72 -12.08
C ARG A 19 -5.25 1.47 -10.77
N GLU A 20 -6.28 1.04 -10.06
CA GLU A 20 -6.73 1.67 -8.85
C GLU A 20 -5.80 1.33 -7.70
N CYS A 21 -5.55 2.33 -6.86
CA CYS A 21 -4.77 2.18 -5.66
C CYS A 21 -5.26 3.12 -4.57
N HIS A 22 -5.00 2.75 -3.33
CA HIS A 22 -5.20 3.59 -2.15
C HIS A 22 -3.83 4.02 -1.65
N CYS A 23 -3.65 5.32 -1.44
CA CYS A 23 -2.45 5.85 -0.79
C CYS A 23 -2.79 6.19 0.65
N VAL A 24 -2.12 5.54 1.60
CA VAL A 24 -2.28 5.77 3.03
C VAL A 24 -1.01 6.40 3.57
N THR A 25 -1.09 7.64 4.04
CA THR A 25 0.05 8.33 4.65
C THR A 25 0.03 8.09 6.15
N VAL A 26 1.07 7.45 6.67
CA VAL A 26 1.28 7.27 8.11
C VAL A 26 2.33 8.23 8.64
N ARG A 27 2.15 8.64 9.90
CA ARG A 27 3.11 9.41 10.68
C ARG A 27 3.66 8.55 11.80
N LEU A 28 4.96 8.60 12.00
CA LEU A 28 5.70 7.94 13.07
C LEU A 28 6.99 8.71 13.38
N LYS A 29 7.71 8.35 14.45
CA LYS A 29 9.03 8.94 14.71
C LYS A 29 10.03 8.49 13.65
N VAL A 30 10.95 9.39 13.28
CA VAL A 30 11.98 9.13 12.26
C VAL A 30 12.84 7.91 12.60
N GLU A 31 13.15 7.73 13.89
CA GLU A 31 13.92 6.58 14.41
C GLU A 31 13.25 5.22 14.14
N ASN A 32 11.92 5.20 14.05
CA ASN A 32 11.15 3.97 13.87
C ASN A 32 10.84 3.65 12.40
N ILE A 33 11.25 4.50 11.45
CA ILE A 33 10.95 4.31 10.02
C ILE A 33 11.61 3.04 9.49
N GLY A 34 12.86 2.77 9.83
CA GLY A 34 13.54 1.57 9.33
C GLY A 34 12.86 0.27 9.79
N ILE A 35 12.44 0.22 11.06
CA ILE A 35 11.71 -0.94 11.61
C ILE A 35 10.32 -1.05 10.96
N PHE A 36 9.62 0.07 10.83
CA PHE A 36 8.31 0.12 10.17
C PHE A 36 8.38 -0.39 8.73
N ASP A 37 9.33 0.11 7.95
CA ASP A 37 9.55 -0.25 6.55
C ASP A 37 9.84 -1.75 6.41
N ALA A 38 10.74 -2.29 7.25
CA ALA A 38 11.04 -3.71 7.28
C ALA A 38 9.80 -4.57 7.59
N ILE A 39 9.00 -4.22 8.59
CA ILE A 39 7.79 -4.98 8.93
C ILE A 39 6.80 -4.99 7.76
N VAL A 40 6.61 -3.84 7.12
CA VAL A 40 5.66 -3.67 6.01
C VAL A 40 6.13 -4.40 4.75
N GLU A 41 7.42 -4.36 4.41
CA GLU A 41 7.95 -5.12 3.27
C GLU A 41 7.86 -6.63 3.48
N HIS A 42 8.08 -7.10 4.72
CA HIS A 42 8.03 -8.52 5.06
C HIS A 42 6.61 -9.06 5.31
N SER A 43 5.57 -8.22 5.33
CA SER A 43 4.19 -8.64 5.53
C SER A 43 3.52 -9.18 4.26
N GLY A 44 4.28 -9.75 3.32
CA GLY A 44 3.74 -10.31 2.07
C GLY A 44 3.50 -9.29 0.96
N ARG A 45 4.10 -8.09 1.03
CA ARG A 45 3.95 -7.02 0.02
C ARG A 45 2.50 -6.56 -0.20
N CYS A 46 1.70 -6.49 0.87
CA CYS A 46 0.35 -5.93 0.83
C CYS A 46 0.31 -4.49 0.29
N CYS A 47 1.43 -3.77 0.43
CA CYS A 47 1.60 -2.42 -0.07
C CYS A 47 3.05 -2.11 -0.45
N LEU A 48 3.25 -1.01 -1.18
CA LEU A 48 4.55 -0.46 -1.50
C LEU A 48 4.79 0.79 -0.65
N PRO A 49 5.76 0.77 0.28
CA PRO A 49 6.10 1.96 1.04
C PRO A 49 6.90 2.95 0.18
N SER A 50 6.55 4.23 0.31
CA SER A 50 7.29 5.37 -0.24
C SER A 50 7.81 6.21 0.93
N THR A 51 9.14 6.23 1.04
CA THR A 51 9.90 6.90 2.10
C THR A 51 10.41 8.27 1.69
N GLU A 52 9.90 8.86 0.60
CA GLU A 52 10.30 10.20 0.12
C GLU A 52 10.20 11.28 1.21
N LYS A 53 9.24 11.13 2.13
CA LYS A 53 9.00 12.06 3.26
C LYS A 53 9.47 11.48 4.60
N ALA A 54 10.33 10.46 4.60
CA ALA A 54 10.78 9.80 5.82
C ALA A 54 11.47 10.76 6.79
N ARG A 55 12.26 11.73 6.29
CA ARG A 55 12.90 12.77 7.13
C ARG A 55 11.89 13.63 7.90
N GLN A 56 10.63 13.66 7.50
CA GLN A 56 9.54 14.37 8.17
C GLN A 56 8.71 13.47 9.09
N GLY A 57 9.12 12.20 9.29
CA GLY A 57 8.35 11.22 10.05
C GLY A 57 7.12 10.72 9.30
N LYS A 58 7.11 10.78 7.96
CA LYS A 58 5.96 10.39 7.13
C LYS A 58 6.35 9.32 6.13
N VAL A 59 5.51 8.29 6.01
CA VAL A 59 5.64 7.22 5.01
C VAL A 59 4.32 7.07 4.29
N THR A 60 4.34 7.01 2.96
CA THR A 60 3.14 6.81 2.15
C THR A 60 3.09 5.36 1.68
N LEU A 61 2.03 4.64 2.00
CA LEU A 61 1.81 3.27 1.54
C LEU A 61 0.92 3.27 0.31
N ILE A 62 1.39 2.71 -0.80
CA ILE A 62 0.61 2.52 -2.02
C ILE A 62 0.03 1.11 -1.97
N ILE A 63 -1.29 1.01 -1.89
CA ILE A 63 -2.01 -0.22 -1.57
C ILE A 63 -2.95 -0.57 -2.71
N SER A 64 -2.94 -1.83 -3.17
CA SER A 64 -3.97 -2.31 -4.09
C SER A 64 -5.31 -2.40 -3.35
N PRO A 65 -6.46 -2.06 -3.98
CA PRO A 65 -7.77 -2.13 -3.32
C PRO A 65 -8.06 -3.49 -2.66
N TYR A 66 -7.59 -4.59 -3.26
CA TYR A 66 -7.74 -5.95 -2.73
C TYR A 66 -7.06 -6.17 -1.37
N PHE A 67 -6.00 -5.41 -1.08
CA PHE A 67 -5.22 -5.51 0.16
C PHE A 67 -5.46 -4.35 1.13
N PHE A 68 -6.44 -3.49 0.86
CA PHE A 68 -6.66 -2.29 1.67
C PHE A 68 -6.99 -2.64 3.13
N ASP A 69 -8.01 -3.48 3.35
CA ASP A 69 -8.43 -3.87 4.70
C ASP A 69 -7.36 -4.67 5.42
N GLU A 70 -6.65 -5.55 4.71
CA GLU A 70 -5.52 -6.31 5.24
C GLU A 70 -4.38 -5.39 5.67
N THR A 71 -4.07 -4.37 4.87
CA THR A 71 -3.04 -3.38 5.19
C THR A 71 -3.45 -2.54 6.41
N LEU A 72 -4.71 -2.14 6.53
CA LEU A 72 -5.20 -1.43 7.73
C LEU A 72 -5.07 -2.31 8.98
N ASN A 73 -5.39 -3.59 8.87
CA ASN A 73 -5.24 -4.54 9.97
C ASN A 73 -3.77 -4.73 10.36
N LEU A 74 -2.86 -4.78 9.37
CA LEU A 74 -1.42 -4.79 9.61
C LEU A 74 -0.98 -3.53 10.37
N LEU A 75 -1.38 -2.33 9.92
CA LEU A 75 -1.03 -1.07 10.57
C LEU A 75 -1.50 -1.03 12.03
N GLN A 76 -2.69 -1.56 12.33
CA GLN A 76 -3.18 -1.68 13.71
C GLN A 76 -2.33 -2.63 14.56
N LYS A 77 -1.87 -3.75 13.98
CA LYS A 77 -0.95 -4.68 14.66
C LYS A 77 0.40 -4.02 14.93
N VAL A 78 0.98 -3.37 13.92
CA VAL A 78 2.26 -2.65 14.06
C VAL A 78 2.16 -1.57 15.13
N LYS A 79 1.05 -0.82 15.14
CA LYS A 79 0.79 0.17 16.19
C LYS A 79 0.78 -0.44 17.58
N LYS A 80 0.12 -1.58 17.78
CA LYS A 80 0.02 -2.22 19.09
C LYS A 80 1.33 -2.85 19.56
N VAL A 81 2.13 -3.41 18.65
CA VAL A 81 3.28 -4.26 19.00
C VAL A 81 4.61 -3.51 18.97
N SER A 82 4.78 -2.59 18.02
CA SER A 82 6.12 -2.06 17.70
C SER A 82 6.19 -0.53 17.63
N VAL A 83 5.16 0.14 17.09
CA VAL A 83 5.19 1.59 16.82
C VAL A 83 3.91 2.27 17.36
N PRO A 84 3.76 2.45 18.69
CA PRO A 84 2.53 2.95 19.30
C PRO A 84 2.14 4.37 18.86
N GLU A 85 3.10 5.18 18.45
CA GLU A 85 2.85 6.52 17.93
C GLU A 85 2.33 6.55 16.48
N LEU A 86 2.22 5.39 15.83
CA LEU A 86 1.78 5.31 14.44
C LEU A 86 0.38 5.93 14.30
N GLU A 87 0.27 6.89 13.39
CA GLU A 87 -0.97 7.60 13.10
C GLU A 87 -1.24 7.62 11.60
N ILE A 88 -2.45 7.24 11.19
CA ILE A 88 -2.88 7.41 9.79
C ILE A 88 -3.33 8.86 9.63
N THR A 89 -2.63 9.61 8.79
CA THR A 89 -2.87 11.05 8.58
C THR A 89 -3.69 11.35 7.34
N GLU A 90 -3.64 10.47 6.33
CA GLU A 90 -4.32 10.69 5.07
C GLU A 90 -4.63 9.36 4.37
N VAL A 91 -5.81 9.28 3.75
CA VAL A 91 -6.20 8.17 2.86
C VAL A 91 -6.73 8.74 1.56
N LYS A 92 -6.03 8.51 0.45
CA LYS A 92 -6.39 8.95 -0.89
C LYS A 92 -6.77 7.77 -1.76
N LYS A 93 -7.92 7.86 -2.44
CA LYS A 93 -8.31 6.90 -3.48
C LYS A 93 -7.74 7.36 -4.83
N ASN A 94 -7.24 6.41 -5.62
CA ASN A 94 -6.67 6.63 -6.94
C ASN A 94 -5.50 7.63 -6.97
N CYS A 95 -4.30 7.14 -6.64
CA CYS A 95 -3.08 7.94 -6.67
C CYS A 95 -2.57 8.25 -8.11
N LEU A 96 -3.35 7.92 -9.14
CA LEU A 96 -3.05 8.22 -10.54
C LEU A 96 -2.99 9.73 -10.85
N SER A 97 -3.50 10.59 -9.97
CA SER A 97 -3.30 12.04 -10.11
C SER A 97 -1.80 12.41 -10.10
N PHE A 98 -0.93 11.62 -9.47
CA PHE A 98 0.52 11.87 -9.47
C PHE A 98 1.20 11.59 -10.82
N TYR A 99 0.55 10.86 -11.72
CA TYR A 99 1.12 10.52 -13.04
C TYR A 99 0.53 11.34 -14.20
N LYS A 100 -0.60 12.02 -14.01
CA LYS A 100 -1.20 12.86 -15.06
C LYS A 100 -0.40 14.14 -15.35
N ASP A 101 0.42 14.61 -14.42
CA ASP A 101 1.22 15.83 -14.60
C ASP A 101 2.59 15.58 -15.26
N ARG A 102 2.85 14.38 -15.81
CA ARG A 102 4.13 14.01 -16.45
C ARG A 102 4.01 13.55 -17.91
N THR A 103 2.87 13.77 -18.56
CA THR A 103 2.67 13.59 -20.01
C THR A 103 2.21 14.89 -20.63
#